data_AF-A0AAV8XHW3-F1
#
_entry.id   AF-A0AAV8XHW3-F1
#
_cell.length_a   1.000
_cell.length_b   1.000
_cell.length_c   1.000
_cell.angle_alpha   90.00
_cell.angle_beta   90.00
_cell.angle_gamma   90.00
#
_symmetry.space_group_name_H-M   'P 1'
#
loop_
_entity.id
_entity.type
_entity.pdbx_description
1 polymer ?
#
loop_
_entity_poly.entity_id
_entity_poly.type
_entity_poly.pdbx_seq_one_letter_code
_entity_poly.pdbx_strand_id
1 'polypeptide(L)' 'MPPECLDSETEGLFTLATWRNEQNMTSFVPLKKVARKPAQDGKIIRNSYAQYFATNGAVPWQNKFYY' A
#
# COMPACT_ATOMS: atom_id res chain seq x y z
N MET A 1 -24.12 21.27 5.18
CA MET A 1 -22.72 21.69 5.27
C MET A 1 -22.64 22.89 6.21
N PRO A 2 -21.68 22.96 7.13
CA PRO A 2 -21.39 24.20 7.84
C PRO A 2 -21.13 25.33 6.81
N PRO A 3 -21.64 26.55 7.02
CA PRO A 3 -21.47 27.67 6.07
C PRO A 3 -20.01 27.97 5.74
N GLU A 4 -19.09 27.64 6.65
CA GLU A 4 -17.66 27.95 6.56
C GLU A 4 -16.84 26.86 5.86
N CYS A 5 -17.52 25.84 5.33
CA CYS A 5 -16.89 24.68 4.69
C CYS A 5 -16.42 24.98 3.26
N LEU A 6 -16.94 26.00 2.59
CA LEU A 6 -16.57 26.36 1.22
C LEU A 6 -16.22 27.85 1.11
N ASP A 7 -15.44 28.17 0.08
CA ASP A 7 -15.03 29.55 -0.19
C ASP A 7 -16.30 30.34 -0.55
N SER A 8 -16.46 31.55 -0.01
CA SER A 8 -17.62 32.39 -0.29
C SER A 8 -17.21 33.83 -0.58
N GLU A 9 -17.95 34.48 -1.46
CA GLU A 9 -17.75 35.89 -1.81
C GLU A 9 -19.00 36.67 -1.44
N THR A 10 -18.81 37.74 -0.67
CA THR A 10 -19.90 38.64 -0.25
C THR A 10 -19.45 40.08 -0.44
N GLU A 11 -20.17 40.85 -1.24
CA GLU A 11 -19.88 42.27 -1.49
C GLU A 11 -18.43 42.53 -1.99
N GLY A 12 -17.87 41.60 -2.78
CA GLY A 12 -16.51 41.68 -3.30
C GLY A 12 -15.42 41.33 -2.28
N LEU A 13 -15.78 40.92 -1.07
CA LEU A 13 -14.87 40.37 -0.07
C LEU A 13 -14.87 38.85 -0.14
N PHE A 14 -13.68 38.29 -0.34
CA PHE A 14 -13.48 36.84 -0.41
C PHE A 14 -13.23 36.27 1.00
N THR A 15 -14.10 35.38 1.43
CA THR A 15 -13.97 34.64 2.69
C THR A 15 -13.46 33.24 2.39
N LEU A 16 -12.24 32.94 2.82
CA LEU A 16 -11.62 31.63 2.68
C LEU A 16 -12.30 30.61 3.58
N ALA A 17 -12.48 29.41 3.05
CA ALA A 17 -13.07 28.31 3.76
C ALA A 17 -12.13 27.67 4.79
N THR A 18 -12.73 27.05 5.79
CA THR A 18 -12.03 26.35 6.86
C THR A 18 -11.42 25.01 6.44
N TRP A 19 -11.90 24.37 5.36
CA TRP A 19 -11.42 23.05 4.91
C TRP A 19 -9.92 23.01 4.57
N ARG A 20 -9.32 24.16 4.20
CA ARG A 20 -7.88 24.27 3.93
C ARG A 20 -7.03 24.27 5.20
N ASN A 21 -7.63 24.58 6.34
CA ASN A 21 -6.97 24.70 7.64
C ASN A 21 -7.41 23.60 8.63
N GLU A 22 -8.11 22.57 8.16
CA GLU A 22 -8.49 21.42 8.98
C GLU A 22 -7.24 20.63 9.39
N GLN A 23 -6.75 20.89 10.60
CA GLN A 23 -5.52 20.29 11.15
C GLN A 23 -5.71 18.81 11.57
N ASN A 24 -6.95 18.31 11.63
CA ASN A 24 -7.27 16.96 12.10
C ASN A 24 -7.47 15.96 10.94
N MET A 25 -6.49 15.86 10.04
CA MET A 25 -6.48 14.81 9.02
C MET A 25 -6.12 13.46 9.65
N THR A 26 -7.13 12.61 9.90
CA THR A 26 -6.94 11.22 10.35
C THR A 26 -6.62 10.26 9.20
N SER A 27 -6.80 10.71 7.95
CA SER A 27 -6.50 10.00 6.72
C SER A 27 -5.10 10.36 6.19
N PHE A 28 -4.51 9.48 5.36
CA PHE A 28 -3.18 9.67 4.76
C PHE A 28 -2.02 9.88 5.75
N VAL A 29 -2.15 9.37 6.98
CA VAL A 29 -1.02 9.33 7.93
C VAL A 29 0.18 8.58 7.33
N PRO A 30 1.42 9.09 7.51
CA PRO A 30 2.61 8.44 6.99
C PRO A 30 2.68 6.96 7.40
N LEU A 31 2.73 6.08 6.40
CA LEU A 31 2.84 4.65 6.64
C LEU A 31 4.18 4.33 7.31
N LYS A 32 4.16 3.73 8.49
CA LYS A 32 5.36 3.20 9.13
C LYS A 32 5.97 2.13 8.23
N LYS A 33 7.26 2.24 7.91
CA LYS A 33 8.01 1.20 7.22
C LYS A 33 8.16 0.00 8.16
N VAL A 34 7.24 -0.95 8.07
CA VAL A 34 7.27 -2.21 8.84
C VAL A 34 7.41 -3.36 7.85
N ALA A 35 8.46 -4.16 8.02
CA ALA A 35 8.63 -5.39 7.25
C ALA A 35 7.51 -6.37 7.60
N ARG A 36 6.55 -6.56 6.69
CA ARG A 36 5.53 -7.59 6.83
C ARG A 36 6.15 -8.93 6.44
N LYS A 37 6.42 -9.79 7.41
CA LYS A 37 6.79 -11.18 7.13
C LYS A 37 5.60 -11.86 6.44
N PRO A 38 5.81 -12.69 5.41
CA PRO A 38 4.72 -13.44 4.80
C PRO A 38 4.03 -14.31 5.86
N ALA A 39 2.71 -14.40 5.75
CA ALA A 39 1.91 -15.31 6.57
C ALA A 39 2.44 -16.75 6.44
N GLN A 40 2.16 -17.58 7.45
CA GLN A 40 2.64 -18.95 7.48
C GLN A 40 2.21 -19.73 6.24
N ASP A 41 0.98 -19.53 5.78
CA ASP A 41 0.44 -20.14 4.56
C ASP A 41 1.24 -19.78 3.31
N GLY A 42 1.64 -18.51 3.19
CA GLY A 42 2.50 -18.05 2.09
C GLY A 42 3.85 -18.76 2.07
N LYS A 43 4.41 -19.09 3.24
CA LYS A 43 5.65 -19.87 3.33
C LYS A 43 5.43 -21.33 2.94
N ILE A 44 4.32 -21.93 3.39
CA ILE A 44 3.97 -23.32 3.08
C ILE A 44 3.78 -23.50 1.58
N ILE A 45 2.99 -22.63 0.95
CA ILE A 45 2.73 -22.64 -0.50
C ILE A 45 4.05 -22.48 -1.26
N ARG A 46 4.89 -21.51 -0.88
CA ARG A 46 6.19 -21.31 -1.54
C ARG A 46 7.06 -22.57 -1.46
N ASN A 47 7.11 -23.20 -0.29
CA ASN A 47 7.94 -24.39 -0.08
C ASN A 47 7.40 -25.59 -0.87
N SER A 48 6.08 -25.79 -0.95
CA SER A 48 5.49 -26.89 -1.73
C SER A 48 5.80 -26.77 -3.21
N TYR A 49 5.67 -25.56 -3.79
CA TYR A 49 6.07 -25.34 -5.19
C TYR A 49 7.56 -25.52 -5.41
N ALA A 50 8.41 -24.99 -4.53
CA ALA A 50 9.86 -25.17 -4.64
C ALA A 50 10.24 -26.66 -4.65
N GLN A 51 9.64 -27.47 -3.76
CA GLN A 51 9.88 -28.91 -3.73
C GLN A 51 9.36 -29.61 -4.98
N TYR A 52 8.20 -29.22 -5.50
CA TYR A 52 7.65 -29.79 -6.72
C TYR A 52 8.56 -29.53 -7.93
N PHE A 53 8.99 -28.29 -8.13
CA PHE A 53 9.87 -27.92 -9.25
C PHE A 53 11.30 -28.44 -9.10
N ALA A 54 11.73 -28.80 -7.89
CA ALA A 54 13.03 -29.45 -7.68
C ALA A 54 13.00 -30.96 -7.98
N THR A 55 11.83 -31.60 -7.95
CA THR A 55 11.70 -33.07 -8.04
C THR A 55 10.97 -33.51 -9.30
N ASN A 56 9.65 -33.26 -9.37
CA ASN A 56 8.78 -33.78 -10.42
C ASN A 56 8.66 -32.81 -11.61
N GLY A 57 8.65 -31.50 -11.33
CA GLY A 57 8.56 -30.45 -12.34
C GLY A 57 9.91 -29.90 -12.79
N ALA A 58 11.00 -30.58 -12.43
CA ALA A 58 12.34 -30.12 -12.75
C ALA A 58 12.60 -30.21 -14.25
N VAL A 59 13.01 -29.09 -14.87
CA VAL A 59 13.34 -29.05 -16.29
C VAL A 59 14.86 -29.07 -16.49
N PRO A 60 15.37 -29.75 -17.54
CA PRO A 60 16.80 -30.02 -17.67
C PRO A 60 17.72 -28.78 -17.67
N TRP A 61 17.21 -27.62 -18.07
CA TRP A 61 17.99 -26.37 -18.12
C TRP A 61 18.09 -25.66 -16.76
N GLN A 62 17.25 -25.98 -15.77
CA GLN A 62 17.30 -25.35 -14.44
C GLN A 62 18.60 -25.66 -13.68
N ASN A 63 19.17 -26.85 -13.90
CA ASN A 63 20.43 -27.26 -13.27
C ASN A 63 21.67 -26.88 -14.09
N LYS A 64 21.48 -26.27 -15.26
CA LYS A 64 22.56 -26.02 -16.23
C LYS A 64 23.27 -24.68 -16.02
N PHE A 65 22.73 -23.81 -15.14
CA PHE A 65 23.27 -22.48 -14.87
C PHE A 65 23.51 -22.27 -13.36
N TYR A 66 24.50 -22.99 -12.83
CA TYR A 66 25.17 -22.59 -11.60
C TYR A 66 26.62 -22.27 -11.97
N TYR A 67 26.95 -20.99 -12.10
CA TYR A 67 28.33 -20.49 -12.19
C TYR A 67 28.86 -20.24 -10.79
#